data_AF-A0A1Q8BMS1-F1
#
_entry.id   AF-A0A1Q8BMS1-F1
#
_cell.length_a   1.000
_cell.length_b   1.000
_cell.length_c   1.000
_cell.angle_alpha   90.00
_cell.angle_beta   90.00
_cell.angle_gamma   90.00
#
_symmetry.space_group_name_H-M   'P 1'
#
loop_
_entity.id
_entity.type
_entity.pdbx_description
1 polymer ?
#
loop_
_entity_poly.entity_id
_entity_poly.type
_entity_poly.pdbx_seq_one_letter_code
_entity_poly.pdbx_strand_id
1 'polypeptide(L)' 'MPSVNMRQLRDTKKLKSWLRAGKTVELRERDRVIARIVPQAPLKKRSPLPDFAARRKALFGDRVFSGADLLIEERGRY' A
#
# COMPACT_ATOMS: atom_id res chain seq x y z
N MET A 1 -14.80 17.47 10.40
CA MET A 1 -13.34 17.19 10.43
C MET A 1 -12.72 18.01 11.55
N PRO A 2 -11.88 17.43 12.42
CA PRO A 2 -11.20 18.19 13.48
C PRO A 2 -10.19 19.18 12.88
N SER A 3 -10.10 20.38 13.46
CA SER A 3 -9.13 21.40 13.09
C SER A 3 -8.30 21.82 14.30
N VAL A 4 -7.00 22.06 14.10
CA VAL A 4 -6.03 22.40 15.13
C VAL A 4 -5.28 23.65 14.73
N ASN A 5 -5.11 24.58 15.67
CA ASN A 5 -4.24 25.74 15.48
C ASN A 5 -2.77 25.36 15.75
N MET A 6 -1.82 26.04 15.11
CA MET A 6 -0.38 25.86 15.34
C MET A 6 0.02 25.82 16.83
N ARG A 7 -0.60 26.66 17.67
CA ARG A 7 -0.32 26.68 19.13
C ARG A 7 -0.74 25.38 19.83
N GLN A 8 -1.76 24.71 19.32
CA GLN A 8 -2.30 23.46 19.86
C GLN A 8 -1.54 22.21 19.39
N LEU A 9 -0.69 22.31 18.36
CA LEU A 9 0.22 21.21 17.96
C LEU A 9 1.16 20.78 19.09
N ARG A 10 1.48 21.70 20.01
CA ARG A 10 2.32 21.41 21.18
C ARG A 10 1.66 20.38 22.11
N ASP A 11 0.33 20.34 22.17
CA ASP A 11 -0.41 19.29 22.87
C ASP A 11 -0.63 18.07 21.96
N THR A 12 0.37 17.20 21.94
CA THR A 12 0.37 16.02 21.06
C THR A 12 -0.62 14.92 21.50
N LYS A 13 -1.20 14.96 22.72
CA LYS A 13 -2.09 13.89 23.20
C LYS A 13 -3.38 13.82 22.38
N LYS A 14 -4.06 14.95 22.20
CA LYS A 14 -5.30 15.02 21.40
C LYS A 14 -5.05 14.76 19.92
N LEU A 15 -3.94 15.28 19.39
CA LEU A 15 -3.58 15.02 18.00
C LEU A 15 -3.34 13.53 17.73
N LYS A 16 -2.59 12.86 18.61
CA LYS A 16 -2.35 11.42 18.51
C LYS A 16 -3.63 10.60 18.59
N SER A 17 -4.61 11.00 19.41
CA SER A 17 -5.88 10.26 19.49
C SER A 17 -6.70 10.37 18.21
N TRP A 18 -6.77 11.54 17.58
CA TRP A 18 -7.45 11.72 16.29
C TRP A 18 -6.76 10.97 15.15
N LEU A 19 -5.43 11.02 15.09
CA LEU A 19 -4.67 10.31 14.06
C LEU A 19 -4.80 8.79 14.20
N ARG A 20 -4.76 8.26 15.43
CA ARG A 20 -5.01 6.83 15.68
C ARG A 20 -6.44 6.41 15.35
N ALA A 21 -7.40 7.30 15.53
CA ALA A 21 -8.79 7.06 15.13
C ALA A 21 -9.00 7.15 13.60
N GLY A 22 -7.93 7.36 12.81
CA GLY A 22 -8.03 7.45 11.35
C GLY A 22 -8.64 8.77 10.85
N LYS A 23 -8.75 9.80 11.70
CA LYS A 23 -9.32 11.09 11.32
C LYS A 23 -8.24 12.01 10.75
N THR A 24 -8.52 12.61 9.59
CA THR A 24 -7.73 13.71 9.03
C THR A 24 -7.91 14.97 9.86
N VAL A 25 -6.82 15.62 10.22
CA VAL A 25 -6.83 16.86 11.01
C VAL A 25 -6.39 18.02 10.14
N GLU A 26 -7.18 19.09 10.09
CA GLU A 26 -6.78 20.31 9.39
C GLU A 26 -5.90 21.18 10.30
N LEU A 27 -4.78 21.64 9.76
CA LEU A 27 -3.90 22.58 10.43
C LEU A 27 -4.26 23.99 10.00
N ARG A 28 -4.57 24.84 10.97
CA ARG A 28 -4.97 26.23 10.77
C ARG A 28 -3.99 27.18 11.41
N GLU A 29 -3.76 28.30 10.74
CA GLU A 29 -3.10 29.46 11.31
C GLU A 29 -4.05 30.66 11.19
N ARG A 30 -4.47 31.19 12.34
CA ARG A 30 -5.59 32.15 12.44
C ARG A 30 -6.82 31.54 11.73
N ASP A 31 -7.39 32.24 10.75
CA ASP A 31 -8.56 31.78 10.00
C ASP A 31 -8.23 30.99 8.73
N ARG A 32 -6.94 30.81 8.40
CA ARG A 32 -6.53 30.11 7.17
C ARG A 32 -6.14 28.66 7.45
N VAL A 33 -6.56 27.76 6.57
CA VAL A 33 -6.08 26.37 6.53
C VAL A 33 -4.75 26.36 5.78
N ILE A 34 -3.70 25.84 6.42
CA ILE A 34 -2.34 25.83 5.87
C ILE A 34 -1.89 24.42 5.45
N ALA A 35 -2.39 23.38 6.12
CA ALA A 35 -2.03 21.99 5.85
C ALA A 35 -3.09 21.03 6.36
N ARG A 36 -2.96 19.75 5.99
CA ARG A 36 -3.76 18.65 6.53
C ARG A 36 -2.84 17.53 6.97
N ILE A 37 -3.03 17.05 8.20
CA ILE A 37 -2.33 15.89 8.73
C ILE A 37 -3.23 14.69 8.46
N VAL A 38 -2.80 13.86 7.52
CA VAL A 38 -3.49 12.62 7.15
C VAL A 38 -2.84 11.48 7.92
N PRO A 39 -3.62 10.62 8.60
CA PRO A 39 -3.08 9.45 9.25
C PRO A 39 -2.44 8.52 8.21
N GLN A 40 -1.32 7.89 8.57
CA GLN A 40 -0.73 6.87 7.72
C GLN A 40 -1.76 5.76 7.52
N ALA A 41 -2.08 5.45 6.26
CA ALA A 41 -2.91 4.31 5.95
C ALA A 41 -2.30 3.08 6.65
N PRO A 42 -3.10 2.25 7.34
CA PRO A 42 -2.55 1.04 7.95
C PRO A 42 -1.82 0.29 6.84
N LEU A 43 -0.55 -0.08 7.10
CA LEU A 43 0.21 -0.92 6.18
C LEU A 43 -0.70 -2.08 5.81
N LYS A 44 -1.18 -2.08 4.55
CA LYS A 44 -1.99 -3.18 4.04
C LYS A 44 -1.16 -4.41 4.34
N LYS A 45 -1.65 -5.27 5.24
CA LYS A 45 -0.98 -6.55 5.51
C LYS A 45 -0.71 -7.14 4.14
N ARG A 46 0.56 -7.43 3.84
CA ARG A 46 0.94 -8.06 2.59
C ARG A 46 -0.01 -9.22 2.41
N SER A 47 -0.77 -9.22 1.32
CA SER A 47 -1.65 -10.33 1.01
C SER A 47 -0.83 -11.61 1.08
N PRO A 48 -1.40 -12.71 1.60
CA PRO A 48 -0.69 -13.98 1.65
C PRO A 48 -0.14 -14.28 0.26
N LEU A 49 1.12 -14.72 0.23
CA LEU A 49 1.78 -15.09 -1.00
C LEU A 49 0.91 -16.14 -1.71
N PRO A 50 0.57 -15.95 -2.99
CA PRO A 50 -0.26 -16.92 -3.68
C PRO A 50 0.46 -18.26 -3.75
N ASP A 51 -0.30 -19.35 -3.72
CA ASP A 51 0.24 -20.67 -4.00
C ASP A 51 0.63 -20.75 -5.48
N PHE A 52 1.93 -20.59 -5.74
CA PHE A 52 2.49 -20.64 -7.08
C PHE A 52 2.37 -22.04 -7.70
N ALA A 53 2.45 -23.10 -6.88
CA ALA A 53 2.35 -24.47 -7.38
C ALA A 53 0.91 -24.78 -7.85
N ALA A 54 -0.09 -24.42 -7.05
CA ALA A 54 -1.49 -24.54 -7.43
C ALA A 54 -1.82 -23.67 -8.66
N ARG A 55 -1.32 -22.43 -8.73
CA ARG A 55 -1.51 -21.57 -9.92
C ARG A 55 -0.85 -22.15 -11.15
N ARG A 56 0.37 -22.68 -11.03
CA ARG A 56 1.07 -23.34 -12.14
C ARG A 56 0.24 -24.52 -12.65
N LYS A 57 -0.27 -25.36 -11.76
CA LYS A 57 -1.10 -26.51 -12.12
C LYS A 57 -2.43 -26.08 -12.76
N ALA A 58 -3.07 -25.02 -12.28
CA ALA A 58 -4.31 -24.51 -12.88
C ALA A 58 -4.10 -23.95 -14.29
N LEU A 59 -2.98 -23.24 -14.51
CA LEU A 59 -2.69 -22.60 -15.80
C LEU A 59 -2.10 -23.55 -16.83
N PHE A 60 -1.21 -24.44 -16.41
CA PHE A 60 -0.38 -25.26 -17.30
C PHE A 60 -0.64 -26.77 -17.13
N GLY A 61 -1.47 -27.17 -16.17
CA GLY A 61 -1.68 -28.58 -15.84
C GLY A 61 -0.38 -29.23 -15.38
N ASP A 62 -0.11 -30.41 -15.92
CA ASP A 62 1.13 -31.16 -15.70
C ASP A 62 2.17 -30.91 -16.81
N ARG A 63 1.95 -29.92 -17.69
CA ARG A 63 2.90 -29.58 -18.76
C ARG A 63 4.14 -28.95 -18.14
N VAL A 64 5.29 -29.59 -18.37
CA VAL A 64 6.59 -29.05 -18.00
C VAL A 64 7.17 -28.36 -19.22
N PHE A 65 7.18 -27.03 -19.19
CA PHE A 65 7.90 -26.25 -20.19
C PHE A 65 9.36 -26.17 -19.78
N SER A 66 10.24 -26.77 -20.59
CA SER A 66 11.66 -26.48 -20.50
C SER A 66 11.87 -25.10 -21.14
N GLY A 67 12.36 -24.15 -20.35
CA GLY A 67 12.62 -22.80 -20.83
C GLY A 67 13.63 -22.77 -22.00
N ALA A 68 14.51 -23.77 -22.05
CA ALA A 68 15.45 -23.97 -23.15
C ALA A 68 14.74 -24.37 -24.44
N ASP A 69 13.79 -25.31 -24.39
CA ASP A 69 13.08 -25.78 -25.59
C ASP A 69 12.17 -24.70 -26.19
N LEU A 70 11.50 -23.91 -25.35
CA LEU A 70 10.72 -22.75 -25.80
C LEU A 70 11.59 -21.68 -26.46
N LEU A 71 12.77 -21.41 -25.89
CA LEU A 71 13.73 -20.46 -26.48
C LEU A 71 14.33 -21.00 -27.79
N ILE A 72 14.53 -22.32 -27.90
CA ILE A 72 15.03 -22.96 -29.12
C ILE A 72 13.97 -22.91 -30.23
N GLU A 73 12.69 -23.13 -29.90
CA GLU A 73 11.57 -22.95 -30.84
C GLU A 73 11.41 -21.49 -31.26
N GLU A 74 11.45 -20.54 -30.32
CA GLU A 74 11.31 -19.10 -30.60
C GLU A 74 12.46 -18.56 -31.46
N ARG A 75 13.69 -19.04 -31.22
CA ARG A 75 14.87 -18.56 -31.94
C ARG A 75 15.11 -19.21 -33.29
N GLY A 76 14.28 -20.16 -33.73
CA GLY A 76 14.33 -20.76 -35.06
C GLY A 76 15.74 -21.14 -35.51
N ARG A 77 16.20 -22.36 -35.17
CA ARG A 77 17.51 -22.87 -35.63
C ARG A 77 17.69 -22.63 -37.14
N TYR A 78 18.69 -21.82 -37.50
CA TYR A 78 19.45 -21.97 -38.74
C TYR A 78 20.48 -23.09 -38.57
#